data_AF-A0AAD5NY78-F1
#
_entry.id   AF-A0AAD5NY78-F1
#
_cell.length_a   1.000
_cell.length_b   1.000
_cell.length_c   1.000
_cell.angle_alpha   90.00
_cell.angle_beta   90.00
_cell.angle_gamma   90.00
#
_symmetry.space_group_name_H-M   'P 1'
#
loop_
_entity.id
_entity.type
_entity.pdbx_description
1 polymer ?
#
loop_
_entity_poly.entity_id
_entity_poly.type
_entity_poly.pdbx_seq_one_letter_code
_entity_poly.pdbx_strand_id
1 'polypeptide(L)'
;MASILDDTYDAYGTYEELELFTEAIQRWDINTIDDLPEYMKVIYRSLLDVYKEAEEVISKEGRSDFIHYPIKEVKKLVKAYCKEAKWCNEGYVPTTLEEYWNISLVTTCYPMLAITSFLGMGNIANKEVFQWSSNDYPNIIKASAIICRLMDDIVSHQFEQKRQHVVSGFECYMKQHRVSEGEVIKLFREKVFNAWKDVNQEFLKPTAVPIQILMRILNLSRVMDVIYKDDDGYTNSHVIKHYIDSLLLDPFLL
;
A
#
# COMPACT_ATOMS: atom_id res chain seq x y z
N MET A 1 9.86 5.54 -3.20
CA MET A 1 9.24 6.56 -2.33
C MET A 1 8.30 5.95 -1.29
N ALA A 2 7.30 5.14 -1.65
CA ALA A 2 6.36 4.58 -0.66
C ALA A 2 7.05 3.85 0.52
N SER A 3 8.01 2.96 0.26
CA SER A 3 8.74 2.29 1.35
C SER A 3 9.60 3.25 2.19
N ILE A 4 10.19 4.30 1.60
CA ILE A 4 10.93 5.31 2.39
C ILE A 4 9.97 6.07 3.33
N LEU A 5 8.75 6.36 2.86
CA LEU A 5 7.72 6.95 3.73
C LEU A 5 7.38 5.96 4.84
N ASP A 6 7.07 4.70 4.50
CA ASP A 6 6.78 3.63 5.45
C ASP A 6 7.85 3.53 6.56
N ASP A 7 9.12 3.34 6.20
CA ASP A 7 10.25 3.26 7.14
C ASP A 7 10.37 4.51 8.02
N THR A 8 10.05 5.69 7.47
CA THR A 8 10.07 6.96 8.22
C THR A 8 9.01 6.99 9.30
N TYR A 9 7.78 6.56 8.99
CA TYR A 9 6.66 6.52 9.94
C TYR A 9 6.76 5.34 10.92
N ASP A 10 7.33 4.23 10.48
CA ASP A 10 7.37 2.97 11.22
C ASP A 10 8.53 2.88 12.21
N ALA A 11 9.72 3.36 11.82
CA ALA A 11 10.95 3.02 12.54
C ALA A 11 11.91 4.18 12.81
N TYR A 12 11.65 5.40 12.30
CA TYR A 12 12.64 6.48 12.39
C TYR A 12 12.12 7.79 13.00
N GLY A 13 11.02 8.34 12.49
CA GLY A 13 10.49 9.63 12.96
C GLY A 13 9.85 9.55 14.33
N THR A 14 10.04 10.58 15.14
CA THR A 14 9.24 10.77 16.36
C THR A 14 7.81 11.16 16.00
N TYR A 15 6.84 10.87 16.87
CA TYR A 15 5.44 11.16 16.58
C TYR A 15 5.21 12.66 16.26
N GLU A 16 5.86 13.57 16.98
CA GLU A 16 5.77 15.01 16.76
C GLU A 16 6.34 15.43 15.39
N GLU A 17 7.45 14.83 14.95
CA GLU A 17 8.00 15.07 13.62
C GLU A 17 7.09 14.52 12.52
N LEU A 18 6.48 13.35 12.75
CA LEU A 18 5.55 12.72 11.81
C LEU A 18 4.26 13.53 11.62
N GLU A 19 3.78 14.23 12.65
CA GLU A 19 2.67 15.17 12.52
C GLU A 19 3.02 16.33 11.57
N LEU A 20 4.20 16.96 11.77
CA LEU A 20 4.68 18.03 10.88
C LEU A 20 4.89 17.54 9.45
N PHE A 21 5.46 16.35 9.29
CA PHE A 21 5.71 15.74 7.99
C PHE A 21 4.41 15.42 7.24
N THR A 22 3.42 14.90 7.96
CA THR A 22 2.08 14.63 7.41
C THR A 22 1.46 15.91 6.91
N GLU A 23 1.50 17.00 7.69
CA GLU A 23 0.95 18.30 7.30
C GLU A 23 1.66 18.91 6.08
N ALA A 24 2.98 18.80 5.99
CA ALA A 24 3.74 19.22 4.81
C ALA A 24 3.30 18.45 3.55
N ILE A 25 3.12 17.13 3.64
CA ILE A 25 2.63 16.30 2.52
C ILE A 25 1.17 16.60 2.19
N GLN A 26 0.32 16.91 3.18
CA GLN A 26 -1.05 17.34 2.93
C GLN A 26 -1.11 18.64 2.14
N ARG A 27 -0.22 19.60 2.44
CA ARG A 27 -0.11 20.86 1.69
C ARG A 27 0.45 20.64 0.29
N TRP A 28 1.42 19.74 0.15
CA TRP A 28 2.10 19.45 -1.14
C TRP A 28 2.72 20.72 -1.75
N ASP A 29 3.42 21.49 -0.92
CA ASP A 29 4.07 22.74 -1.28
C ASP A 29 5.50 22.73 -0.72
N ILE A 30 6.48 22.89 -1.61
CA ILE A 30 7.91 22.92 -1.26
C ILE A 30 8.24 24.00 -0.23
N ASN A 31 7.45 25.08 -0.14
CA ASN A 31 7.68 26.15 0.83
C ASN A 31 7.50 25.70 2.28
N THR A 32 6.88 24.54 2.52
CA THR A 32 6.71 23.96 3.87
C THR A 32 7.92 23.14 4.33
N ILE A 33 8.94 23.01 3.48
CA ILE A 33 10.12 22.18 3.76
C ILE A 33 10.97 22.70 4.93
N ASP A 34 10.96 24.02 5.17
CA ASP A 34 11.82 24.63 6.19
C ASP A 34 11.42 24.26 7.62
N ASP A 35 10.16 23.88 7.83
CA ASP A 35 9.60 23.46 9.12
C ASP A 35 9.95 22.00 9.48
N LEU A 36 10.56 21.24 8.56
CA LEU A 36 10.88 19.83 8.74
C LEU A 36 12.31 19.61 9.26
N PRO A 37 12.59 18.51 9.98
CA PRO A 37 13.95 18.05 10.24
C PRO A 37 14.74 17.78 8.96
N GLU A 38 16.07 17.98 8.98
CA GLU A 38 16.93 17.90 7.78
C GLU A 38 16.78 16.60 6.97
N TYR A 39 16.64 15.44 7.64
CA TYR A 39 16.47 14.17 6.92
C TYR A 39 15.10 14.08 6.23
N MET A 40 14.03 14.60 6.86
CA MET A 40 12.69 14.65 6.26
C MET A 40 12.64 15.63 5.09
N LYS A 41 13.44 16.70 5.09
CA LYS A 41 13.57 17.60 3.92
C LYS A 41 14.02 16.85 2.68
N VAL A 42 15.00 15.95 2.82
CA VAL A 42 15.50 15.12 1.71
C VAL A 42 14.40 14.22 1.18
N ILE A 43 13.65 13.57 2.06
CA ILE A 43 12.55 12.67 1.70
C ILE A 43 11.43 13.45 1.03
N TYR A 44 11.03 14.59 1.59
CA TYR A 44 9.95 15.45 1.08
C TYR A 44 10.28 15.98 -0.32
N ARG A 45 11.49 16.51 -0.51
CA ARG A 45 11.95 16.99 -1.81
C ARG A 45 11.94 15.86 -2.84
N SER A 46 12.49 14.69 -2.49
CA SER A 46 12.51 13.52 -3.37
C SER A 46 11.09 13.07 -3.75
N LEU A 47 10.13 13.14 -2.82
CA LEU A 47 8.74 12.83 -3.11
C LEU A 47 8.16 13.81 -4.14
N LEU A 48 8.33 15.12 -3.94
CA LEU A 48 7.82 16.13 -4.86
C LEU A 48 8.47 16.01 -6.25
N ASP A 49 9.79 15.80 -6.30
CA ASP A 49 10.55 15.67 -7.54
C ASP A 49 10.08 14.46 -8.36
N VAL A 50 9.88 13.28 -7.74
CA VAL A 50 9.38 12.08 -8.44
C VAL A 50 8.01 12.32 -9.07
N TYR A 51 7.11 13.01 -8.37
CA TYR A 51 5.77 13.29 -8.91
C TYR A 51 5.80 14.37 -9.99
N LYS A 52 6.69 15.35 -9.88
CA LYS A 52 6.93 16.34 -10.93
C LYS A 52 7.48 15.69 -12.20
N GLU A 53 8.46 14.79 -12.07
CA GLU A 53 9.00 14.02 -13.20
C GLU A 53 7.92 13.16 -13.85
N ALA A 54 7.09 12.49 -13.04
CA ALA A 54 5.96 11.71 -13.55
C ALA A 54 4.94 12.60 -14.31
N GLU A 55 4.63 13.79 -13.80
CA GLU A 55 3.79 14.78 -14.47
C GLU A 55 4.39 15.21 -15.81
N GLU A 56 5.68 15.53 -15.84
CA GLU A 56 6.39 15.92 -17.06
C GLU A 56 6.33 14.81 -18.12
N VAL A 57 6.44 13.54 -17.73
CA VAL A 57 6.31 12.41 -18.65
C VAL A 57 4.91 12.33 -19.26
N ILE A 58 3.85 12.36 -18.44
CA ILE A 58 2.47 12.22 -18.94
C ILE A 58 1.95 13.50 -19.62
N SER A 59 2.55 14.66 -19.33
CA SER A 59 2.22 15.94 -19.99
C SER A 59 2.49 15.89 -21.50
N LYS A 60 3.49 15.11 -21.93
CA LYS A 60 3.82 14.87 -23.35
C LYS A 60 2.68 14.19 -24.11
N GLU A 61 1.80 13.49 -23.39
CA GLU A 61 0.58 12.86 -23.92
C GLU A 61 -0.67 13.75 -23.75
N GLY A 62 -0.52 14.98 -23.25
CA GLY A 62 -1.64 15.86 -22.91
C GLY A 62 -2.40 15.42 -21.65
N ARG A 63 -1.76 14.66 -20.76
CA ARG A 63 -2.39 14.01 -19.60
C ARG A 63 -1.85 14.51 -18.24
N SER A 64 -1.29 15.72 -18.19
CA SER A 64 -0.76 16.35 -16.95
C SER A 64 -1.80 16.33 -15.83
N ASP A 65 -3.05 16.65 -16.17
CA ASP A 65 -4.16 16.71 -15.21
C ASP A 65 -4.41 15.38 -14.48
N PHE A 66 -3.90 14.23 -14.94
CA PHE A 66 -4.11 12.96 -14.23
C PHE A 66 -3.20 12.78 -13.01
N ILE A 67 -2.15 13.60 -12.85
CA ILE A 67 -1.19 13.47 -11.74
C ILE A 67 -1.85 13.67 -10.35
N HIS A 68 -2.93 14.44 -10.27
CA HIS A 68 -3.61 14.72 -9.00
C HIS A 68 -4.21 13.46 -8.35
N TYR A 69 -4.56 12.44 -9.14
CA TYR A 69 -5.13 11.19 -8.62
C TYR A 69 -4.15 10.47 -7.69
N PRO A 70 -2.95 10.05 -8.13
CA PRO A 70 -1.99 9.40 -7.23
C PRO A 70 -1.45 10.32 -6.13
N ILE A 71 -1.33 11.64 -6.36
CA ILE A 71 -0.99 12.59 -5.28
C ILE A 71 -2.04 12.53 -4.15
N LYS A 72 -3.32 12.50 -4.49
CA LYS A 72 -4.42 12.37 -3.52
C LYS A 72 -4.30 11.07 -2.73
N GLU A 73 -3.89 9.98 -3.37
CA GLU A 73 -3.69 8.69 -2.71
C GLU A 73 -2.48 8.68 -1.78
N VAL A 74 -1.37 9.33 -2.14
CA VAL A 74 -0.25 9.55 -1.20
C VAL A 74 -0.70 10.34 0.02
N LYS A 75 -1.50 11.39 -0.16
CA LYS A 75 -2.05 12.16 0.97
C LYS A 75 -2.91 11.33 1.90
N LYS A 76 -3.71 10.39 1.37
CA LYS A 76 -4.48 9.44 2.19
C LYS A 76 -3.56 8.46 2.92
N LEU A 77 -2.55 7.94 2.22
CA LEU A 77 -1.57 7.00 2.75
C LEU A 77 -0.84 7.58 3.96
N VAL A 78 -0.24 8.77 3.83
CA VAL A 78 0.53 9.37 4.94
C VAL A 78 -0.34 9.76 6.13
N LYS A 79 -1.62 10.10 5.89
CA LYS A 79 -2.60 10.31 6.97
C LYS A 79 -2.87 9.00 7.74
N ALA A 80 -2.97 7.89 7.02
CA ALA A 80 -3.17 6.58 7.61
C ALA A 80 -1.91 6.12 8.39
N TYR A 81 -0.71 6.32 7.82
CA TYR A 81 0.54 6.08 8.55
C TYR A 81 0.67 6.92 9.82
N CYS A 82 0.35 8.22 9.76
CA CYS A 82 0.35 9.07 10.95
C CYS A 82 -0.63 8.57 12.01
N LYS A 83 -1.76 7.98 11.60
CA LYS A 83 -2.76 7.40 12.51
C LYS A 83 -2.24 6.12 13.16
N GLU A 84 -1.54 5.26 12.43
CA GLU A 84 -0.88 4.06 12.98
C GLU A 84 0.25 4.45 13.94
N ALA A 85 1.08 5.42 13.57
CA ALA A 85 2.12 5.97 14.44
C ALA A 85 1.53 6.54 15.74
N LYS A 86 0.39 7.24 15.65
CA LYS A 86 -0.37 7.70 16.83
C LYS A 86 -0.82 6.54 17.70
N TRP A 87 -1.41 5.50 17.10
CA TRP A 87 -1.85 4.32 17.84
C TRP A 87 -0.69 3.63 18.56
N CYS A 88 0.46 3.50 17.89
CA CYS A 88 1.67 2.97 18.50
C CYS A 88 2.16 3.83 19.67
N ASN A 89 2.23 5.16 19.48
CA ASN A 89 2.69 6.11 20.50
C ASN A 89 1.79 6.13 21.75
N GLU A 90 0.47 6.03 21.56
CA GLU A 90 -0.51 6.01 22.66
C GLU A 90 -0.74 4.61 23.26
N GLY A 91 -0.13 3.56 22.68
CA GLY A 91 -0.42 2.17 23.04
C GLY A 91 -1.88 1.78 22.78
N TYR A 92 -2.53 2.45 21.83
CA TYR A 92 -3.92 2.21 21.47
C TYR A 92 -4.07 0.87 20.74
N VAL A 93 -5.08 0.10 21.12
CA VAL A 93 -5.42 -1.16 20.48
C VAL A 93 -6.83 -1.01 19.89
N PRO A 94 -6.99 -1.12 18.56
CA PRO A 94 -8.30 -1.11 17.93
C PRO A 94 -9.25 -2.13 18.58
N THR A 95 -10.50 -1.72 18.75
CA THR A 95 -11.51 -2.53 19.45
C THR A 95 -12.24 -3.51 18.54
N THR A 96 -12.14 -3.30 17.22
CA THR A 96 -12.75 -4.13 16.18
C THR A 96 -11.82 -4.27 14.98
N LEU A 97 -11.96 -5.36 14.24
CA LEU A 97 -11.27 -5.51 12.95
C LEU A 97 -11.67 -4.44 11.94
N GLU A 98 -12.91 -3.94 11.98
CA GLU A 98 -13.39 -2.90 11.06
C GLU A 98 -12.65 -1.58 11.29
N GLU A 99 -12.49 -1.18 12.56
CA GLU A 99 -11.68 -0.01 12.94
C GLU A 99 -10.24 -0.14 12.43
N TYR A 100 -9.62 -1.31 12.64
CA TYR A 100 -8.28 -1.60 12.14
C TYR A 100 -8.22 -1.54 10.60
N TRP A 101 -9.15 -2.15 9.89
CA TRP A 101 -9.17 -2.21 8.43
C TRP A 101 -9.40 -0.85 7.76
N ASN A 102 -10.15 0.04 8.39
CA ASN A 102 -10.33 1.40 7.87
C ASN A 102 -9.02 2.17 7.70
N ILE A 103 -7.99 1.82 8.47
CA ILE A 103 -6.65 2.40 8.37
C ILE A 103 -5.70 1.45 7.63
N SER A 104 -5.61 0.19 8.07
CA SER A 104 -4.60 -0.76 7.60
C SER A 104 -4.75 -1.17 6.13
N LEU A 105 -5.97 -1.10 5.56
CA LEU A 105 -6.15 -1.34 4.12
C LEU A 105 -5.55 -0.20 3.28
N VAL A 106 -5.52 1.03 3.81
CA VAL A 106 -4.89 2.17 3.15
C VAL A 106 -3.37 2.07 3.25
N THR A 107 -2.83 1.67 4.41
CA THR A 107 -1.39 1.57 4.67
C THR A 107 -0.69 0.41 3.96
N THR A 108 -1.46 -0.52 3.37
CA THR A 108 -0.90 -1.47 2.39
C THR A 108 -0.21 -0.80 1.19
N CYS A 109 -0.46 0.49 0.92
CA CYS A 109 -0.11 1.18 -0.32
C CYS A 109 -0.87 0.70 -1.57
N TYR A 110 -1.62 -0.41 -1.53
CA TYR A 110 -2.20 -1.03 -2.73
C TYR A 110 -3.17 -0.12 -3.51
N PRO A 111 -4.08 0.64 -2.86
CA PRO A 111 -4.90 1.61 -3.58
C PRO A 111 -4.06 2.68 -4.30
N MET A 112 -3.02 3.19 -3.64
CA MET A 112 -2.10 4.17 -4.21
C MET A 112 -1.28 3.59 -5.37
N LEU A 113 -0.75 2.37 -5.23
CA LEU A 113 0.01 1.67 -6.26
C LEU A 113 -0.85 1.36 -7.49
N ALA A 114 -2.09 0.90 -7.29
CA ALA A 114 -3.03 0.65 -8.38
C ALA A 114 -3.27 1.92 -9.20
N ILE A 115 -3.64 3.02 -8.55
CA ILE A 115 -3.93 4.30 -9.20
C ILE A 115 -2.68 4.89 -9.86
N THR A 116 -1.52 4.80 -9.21
CA THR A 116 -0.23 5.24 -9.79
C THR A 116 0.12 4.44 -11.04
N SER A 117 -0.14 3.13 -11.06
CA SER A 117 0.17 2.26 -12.21
C SER A 117 -0.60 2.63 -13.49
N PHE A 118 -1.73 3.34 -13.36
CA PHE A 118 -2.56 3.75 -14.49
C PHE A 118 -1.99 4.94 -15.26
N LEU A 119 -1.12 5.75 -14.66
CA LEU A 119 -0.55 6.93 -15.31
C LEU A 119 0.14 6.58 -16.63
N GLY A 120 0.95 5.51 -16.63
CA GLY A 120 1.70 5.03 -17.80
C GLY A 120 0.89 4.19 -18.79
N MET A 121 -0.44 4.14 -18.69
CA MET A 121 -1.29 3.29 -19.55
C MET A 121 -1.92 4.02 -20.74
N GLY A 122 -1.50 5.25 -21.04
CA GLY A 122 -2.05 6.04 -22.14
C GLY A 122 -3.57 6.19 -22.07
N ASN A 123 -4.22 6.24 -23.23
CA ASN A 123 -5.67 6.44 -23.34
C ASN A 123 -6.54 5.31 -22.77
N ILE A 124 -5.96 4.14 -22.44
CA ILE A 124 -6.70 3.06 -21.78
C ILE A 124 -7.13 3.50 -20.37
N ALA A 125 -6.28 4.25 -19.68
CA ALA A 125 -6.58 4.86 -18.39
C ALA A 125 -7.09 6.30 -18.58
N ASN A 126 -8.33 6.38 -19.07
CA ASN A 126 -9.04 7.64 -19.26
C ASN A 126 -9.62 8.18 -17.94
N LYS A 127 -10.32 9.32 -18.02
CA LYS A 127 -10.91 10.00 -16.85
C LYS A 127 -11.90 9.11 -16.11
N GLU A 128 -12.71 8.35 -16.84
CA GLU A 128 -13.70 7.44 -16.28
C GLU A 128 -13.02 6.33 -15.45
N VAL A 129 -11.89 5.80 -15.91
CA VAL A 129 -11.09 4.82 -15.14
C VAL A 129 -10.57 5.42 -13.84
N PHE A 130 -9.98 6.61 -13.87
CA PHE A 130 -9.47 7.24 -12.65
C PHE A 130 -10.58 7.64 -11.68
N GLN A 131 -11.74 8.06 -12.19
CA GLN A 131 -12.93 8.32 -11.37
C GLN A 131 -13.46 7.03 -10.74
N TRP A 132 -13.59 5.96 -11.53
CA TRP A 132 -14.00 4.64 -11.05
C TRP A 132 -13.06 4.12 -9.97
N SER A 133 -11.75 4.22 -10.17
CA SER A 133 -10.76 3.70 -9.22
C SER A 133 -10.67 4.51 -7.94
N SER A 134 -10.97 5.81 -7.97
CA SER A 134 -10.76 6.73 -6.85
C SER A 134 -12.03 7.07 -6.06
N ASN A 135 -13.20 6.59 -6.50
CA ASN A 135 -14.49 6.80 -5.85
C ASN A 135 -14.81 5.62 -4.92
N ASP A 136 -14.47 5.77 -3.63
CA ASP A 136 -14.65 4.76 -2.57
C ASP A 136 -14.04 3.38 -2.85
N TYR A 137 -13.11 3.29 -3.80
CA TYR A 137 -12.44 2.10 -4.33
C TYR A 137 -13.39 0.98 -4.81
N PRO A 138 -13.24 0.50 -6.06
CA PRO A 138 -13.98 -0.66 -6.55
C PRO A 138 -13.56 -1.92 -5.78
N ASN A 139 -14.43 -2.94 -5.81
CA ASN A 139 -14.25 -4.15 -5.02
C ASN A 139 -12.91 -4.84 -5.30
N ILE A 140 -12.44 -4.86 -6.55
CA ILE A 140 -11.12 -5.42 -6.91
C ILE A 140 -9.95 -4.73 -6.18
N ILE A 141 -9.98 -3.41 -5.97
CA ILE A 141 -8.92 -2.69 -5.25
C ILE A 141 -8.99 -3.03 -3.77
N LYS A 142 -10.20 -3.06 -3.19
CA LYS A 142 -10.41 -3.46 -1.79
C LYS A 142 -9.95 -4.89 -1.53
N ALA A 143 -10.33 -5.82 -2.40
CA ALA A 143 -9.94 -7.22 -2.31
C ALA A 143 -8.42 -7.39 -2.45
N SER A 144 -7.78 -6.65 -3.38
CA SER A 144 -6.32 -6.64 -3.53
C SER A 144 -5.62 -6.13 -2.26
N ALA A 145 -6.12 -5.05 -1.64
CA ALA A 145 -5.62 -4.55 -0.37
C ALA A 145 -5.86 -5.54 0.79
N ILE A 146 -6.99 -6.24 0.84
CA ILE A 146 -7.26 -7.29 1.84
C ILE A 146 -6.28 -8.45 1.69
N ILE A 147 -6.02 -8.91 0.46
CA ILE A 147 -5.01 -9.94 0.19
C ILE A 147 -3.66 -9.48 0.72
N CYS A 148 -3.23 -8.26 0.39
CA CYS A 148 -1.99 -7.70 0.88
C CYS A 148 -1.93 -7.66 2.41
N ARG A 149 -2.89 -7.01 3.05
CA ARG A 149 -2.90 -6.79 4.50
C ARG A 149 -2.88 -8.09 5.29
N LEU A 150 -3.71 -9.06 4.90
CA LEU A 150 -3.82 -10.31 5.65
C LEU A 150 -2.63 -11.25 5.41
N MET A 151 -2.05 -11.26 4.22
CA MET A 151 -0.84 -12.06 3.97
C MET A 151 0.36 -11.48 4.71
N ASP A 152 0.49 -10.16 4.71
CA ASP A 152 1.50 -9.43 5.48
C ASP A 152 1.36 -9.73 6.98
N ASP A 153 0.19 -9.44 7.58
CA ASP A 153 -0.08 -9.68 9.00
C ASP A 153 0.20 -11.15 9.42
N ILE A 154 -0.06 -12.15 8.56
CA ILE A 154 0.22 -13.57 8.88
C ILE A 154 1.72 -13.84 9.01
N VAL A 155 2.55 -13.25 8.16
CA VAL A 155 4.00 -13.57 8.14
C VAL A 155 4.82 -12.61 8.99
N SER A 156 4.34 -11.39 9.21
CA SER A 156 5.05 -10.35 9.97
C SER A 156 4.74 -10.33 11.46
N HIS A 157 3.59 -10.85 11.93
CA HIS A 157 3.12 -10.59 13.30
C HIS A 157 4.14 -10.95 14.39
N GLN A 158 4.84 -12.09 14.27
CA GLN A 158 5.83 -12.50 15.27
C GLN A 158 7.04 -11.56 15.33
N PHE A 159 7.42 -10.96 14.20
CA PHE A 159 8.49 -9.97 14.14
C PHE A 159 8.03 -8.63 14.70
N GLU A 160 6.84 -8.17 14.30
CA GLU A 160 6.26 -6.91 14.77
C GLU A 160 6.10 -6.88 16.29
N GLN A 161 5.71 -7.99 16.92
CA GLN A 161 5.61 -8.09 18.39
C GLN A 161 6.95 -7.98 19.13
N LYS A 162 8.10 -8.07 18.44
CA LYS A 162 9.44 -7.93 19.04
C LYS A 162 9.94 -6.49 19.08
N ARG A 163 9.22 -5.56 18.47
CA ARG A 163 9.56 -4.13 18.41
C ARG A 163 8.39 -3.28 18.89
N GLN A 164 8.64 -2.00 19.15
CA GLN A 164 7.56 -1.05 19.37
C GLN A 164 6.86 -0.81 18.03
N HIS A 165 5.65 -1.33 17.90
CA HIS A 165 4.87 -1.28 16.66
C HIS A 165 3.39 -1.12 16.97
N VAL A 166 2.61 -0.68 15.98
CA VAL A 166 1.15 -0.72 16.06
C VAL A 166 0.66 -2.17 16.19
N VAL A 167 -0.41 -2.39 16.96
CA VAL A 167 -1.00 -3.72 17.09
C VAL A 167 -1.65 -4.12 15.78
N SER A 168 -1.17 -5.20 15.16
CA SER A 168 -1.72 -5.71 13.91
C SER A 168 -3.13 -6.26 14.08
N GLY A 169 -3.83 -6.46 12.96
CA GLY A 169 -5.17 -7.02 12.94
C GLY A 169 -5.20 -8.45 13.48
N PHE A 170 -4.10 -9.17 13.30
CA PHE A 170 -3.89 -10.51 13.83
C PHE A 170 -4.04 -10.53 15.36
N GLU A 171 -3.26 -9.68 16.04
CA GLU A 171 -3.25 -9.59 17.50
C GLU A 171 -4.53 -8.96 18.06
N CYS A 172 -5.10 -7.97 17.36
CA CYS A 172 -6.41 -7.42 17.69
C CYS A 172 -7.48 -8.53 17.72
N TYR A 173 -7.50 -9.38 16.69
CA TYR A 173 -8.49 -10.46 16.58
C TYR A 173 -8.28 -11.55 17.63
N MET A 174 -7.03 -11.99 17.84
CA MET A 174 -6.69 -12.97 18.88
C MET A 174 -7.18 -12.51 20.25
N LYS A 175 -6.89 -11.25 20.62
CA LYS A 175 -7.25 -10.70 21.92
C LYS A 175 -8.76 -10.53 22.09
N GLN A 176 -9.45 -10.04 21.06
CA GLN A 176 -10.89 -9.78 21.09
C GLN A 176 -11.69 -11.08 21.22
N HIS A 177 -11.31 -12.13 20.48
CA HIS A 177 -12.06 -13.38 20.39
C HIS A 177 -11.52 -14.50 21.29
N ARG A 178 -10.36 -14.30 21.93
CA ARG A 178 -9.68 -15.30 22.80
C ARG A 178 -9.43 -16.63 22.08
N VAL A 179 -8.98 -16.53 20.84
CA VAL A 179 -8.68 -17.66 19.96
C VAL A 179 -7.17 -17.87 19.83
N SER A 180 -6.77 -19.07 19.44
CA SER A 180 -5.37 -19.41 19.20
C SER A 180 -4.83 -18.80 17.90
N GLU A 181 -3.50 -18.67 17.81
CA GLU A 181 -2.79 -18.23 16.59
C GLU A 181 -3.21 -19.05 15.36
N GLY A 182 -3.27 -20.38 15.48
CA GLY A 182 -3.69 -21.27 14.39
C GLY A 182 -5.13 -21.03 13.92
N GLU A 183 -6.04 -20.64 14.80
CA GLU A 183 -7.41 -20.29 14.43
C GLU A 183 -7.46 -18.96 13.65
N VAL A 184 -6.64 -17.97 14.02
CA VAL A 184 -6.55 -16.69 13.31
C VAL A 184 -5.90 -16.86 11.95
N ILE A 185 -4.81 -17.62 11.84
CA ILE A 185 -4.19 -17.96 10.55
C ILE A 185 -5.22 -18.62 9.62
N LYS A 186 -5.99 -19.59 10.13
CA LYS A 186 -7.02 -20.26 9.32
C LYS A 186 -8.09 -19.27 8.85
N LEU A 187 -8.57 -18.40 9.73
CA LEU A 187 -9.55 -17.37 9.38
C LEU A 187 -9.01 -16.39 8.34
N PHE A 188 -7.79 -15.88 8.53
CA PHE A 188 -7.20 -14.89 7.63
C PHE A 188 -6.95 -15.52 6.26
N ARG A 189 -6.46 -16.76 6.19
CA ARG A 189 -6.34 -17.51 4.93
C ARG A 189 -7.68 -17.72 4.24
N GLU A 190 -8.75 -17.99 4.98
CA GLU A 190 -10.11 -18.07 4.42
C GLU A 190 -10.57 -16.72 3.84
N LYS A 191 -10.29 -15.61 4.53
CA LYS A 191 -10.58 -14.26 4.04
C LYS A 191 -9.77 -13.90 2.79
N VAL A 192 -8.48 -14.25 2.75
CA VAL A 192 -7.63 -14.12 1.54
C VAL A 192 -8.22 -14.93 0.39
N PHE A 193 -8.63 -16.17 0.63
CA PHE A 193 -9.27 -17.01 -0.38
C PHE A 193 -10.57 -16.40 -0.92
N ASN A 194 -11.39 -15.80 -0.05
CA ASN A 194 -12.61 -15.11 -0.49
C ASN A 194 -12.29 -13.82 -1.26
N ALA A 195 -11.30 -13.04 -0.84
CA ALA A 195 -10.84 -11.86 -1.59
C ALA A 195 -10.32 -12.23 -2.98
N TRP A 196 -9.68 -13.39 -3.16
CA TRP A 196 -9.34 -13.92 -4.48
C TRP A 196 -10.57 -14.20 -5.36
N LYS A 197 -11.68 -14.69 -4.78
CA LYS A 197 -12.95 -14.86 -5.51
C LYS A 197 -13.53 -13.51 -5.92
N ASP A 198 -13.46 -12.51 -5.05
CA ASP A 198 -13.91 -11.15 -5.34
C ASP A 198 -13.10 -10.54 -6.51
N VAL A 199 -11.77 -10.71 -6.51
CA VAL A 199 -10.93 -10.32 -7.65
C VAL A 199 -11.38 -11.03 -8.93
N ASN A 200 -11.61 -12.35 -8.88
CA ASN A 200 -12.03 -13.12 -10.06
C ASN A 200 -13.40 -12.70 -10.59
N GLN A 201 -14.35 -12.36 -9.70
CA GLN A 201 -15.69 -11.94 -10.07
C GLN A 201 -15.68 -10.66 -10.92
N GLU A 202 -14.74 -9.76 -10.68
CA GLU A 202 -14.62 -8.47 -11.38
C GLU A 202 -14.19 -8.63 -12.86
N PHE A 203 -13.72 -9.83 -13.27
CA PHE A 203 -13.42 -10.16 -14.66
C PHE A 203 -14.61 -10.76 -15.43
N LEU A 204 -15.74 -11.00 -14.77
CA LEU A 204 -16.95 -11.46 -15.46
C LEU A 204 -17.52 -10.35 -16.35
N LYS A 205 -18.03 -10.72 -17.53
CA LYS A 205 -18.55 -9.76 -18.52
C LYS A 205 -20.00 -9.35 -18.19
N PRO A 206 -20.38 -8.08 -18.45
CA PRO A 206 -19.52 -6.98 -18.89
C PRO A 206 -18.63 -6.45 -17.75
N THR A 207 -17.38 -6.12 -18.06
CA THR A 207 -16.46 -5.52 -17.07
C THR A 207 -16.72 -4.02 -16.92
N ALA A 208 -16.52 -3.47 -15.72
CA ALA A 208 -16.73 -2.05 -15.43
C ALA A 208 -15.73 -1.12 -16.14
N VAL A 209 -14.52 -1.63 -16.40
CA VAL A 209 -13.40 -0.93 -17.05
C VAL A 209 -12.69 -1.88 -18.03
N PRO A 210 -11.76 -1.39 -18.89
CA PRO A 210 -10.97 -2.26 -19.75
C PRO A 210 -10.22 -3.33 -18.94
N ILE A 211 -10.16 -4.55 -19.47
CA ILE A 211 -9.51 -5.70 -18.80
C ILE A 211 -8.05 -5.38 -18.43
N GLN A 212 -7.34 -4.58 -19.22
CA GLN A 212 -5.97 -4.17 -18.96
C GLN A 212 -5.82 -3.40 -17.64
N ILE A 213 -6.83 -2.63 -17.24
CA ILE A 213 -6.88 -1.93 -15.94
C ILE A 213 -7.02 -2.96 -14.81
N LEU A 214 -7.98 -3.89 -14.95
CA LEU A 214 -8.18 -4.97 -13.96
C LEU A 214 -6.93 -5.85 -13.82
N MET A 215 -6.24 -6.12 -14.93
CA MET A 215 -4.99 -6.90 -14.95
C MET A 215 -3.87 -6.25 -14.13
N ARG A 216 -3.77 -4.92 -14.06
CA ARG A 216 -2.79 -4.25 -13.18
C ARG A 216 -3.06 -4.56 -11.72
N ILE A 217 -4.31 -4.47 -11.30
CA ILE A 217 -4.73 -4.71 -9.91
C ILE A 217 -4.59 -6.20 -9.56
N LEU A 218 -4.99 -7.10 -10.46
CA LEU A 218 -4.75 -8.53 -10.32
C LEU A 218 -3.26 -8.86 -10.14
N ASN A 219 -2.39 -8.23 -10.92
CA ASN A 219 -0.96 -8.48 -10.83
C ASN A 219 -0.36 -7.93 -9.54
N LEU A 220 -0.89 -6.84 -8.97
CA LEU A 220 -0.53 -6.43 -7.61
C LEU A 220 -0.90 -7.53 -6.60
N SER A 221 -2.13 -8.07 -6.66
CA SER A 221 -2.52 -9.19 -5.77
C SER A 221 -1.59 -10.40 -5.92
N ARG A 222 -1.17 -10.73 -7.15
CA ARG A 222 -0.25 -11.85 -7.41
C ARG A 222 1.14 -11.64 -6.83
N VAL A 223 1.60 -10.39 -6.68
CA VAL A 223 2.89 -10.12 -6.04
C VAL A 223 2.89 -10.66 -4.61
N MET A 224 1.78 -10.52 -3.86
CA MET A 224 1.68 -11.07 -2.50
C MET A 224 1.83 -12.59 -2.47
N ASP A 225 1.20 -13.30 -3.40
CA ASP A 225 1.37 -14.76 -3.53
C ASP A 225 2.78 -15.19 -3.92
N VAL A 226 3.59 -14.30 -4.48
CA VAL A 226 4.97 -14.59 -4.88
C VAL A 226 5.96 -14.26 -3.76
N ILE A 227 5.84 -13.08 -3.14
CA ILE A 227 6.87 -12.58 -2.22
C ILE A 227 6.47 -12.66 -0.74
N TYR A 228 5.19 -12.87 -0.41
CA TYR A 228 4.67 -12.98 0.98
C TYR A 228 4.06 -14.35 1.31
N LYS A 229 4.28 -15.36 0.45
CA LYS A 229 3.63 -16.68 0.61
C LYS A 229 4.01 -17.37 1.92
N ASP A 230 5.29 -17.33 2.25
CA ASP A 230 5.89 -18.07 3.35
C ASP A 230 6.66 -17.17 4.33
N ASP A 231 7.10 -15.99 3.91
CA ASP A 231 7.87 -15.01 4.69
C ASP A 231 7.68 -13.61 4.08
N ASP A 232 8.04 -12.54 4.78
CA ASP A 232 8.18 -11.20 4.20
C ASP A 232 9.40 -11.12 3.29
N GLY A 233 9.22 -11.53 2.03
CA GLY A 233 10.27 -11.50 1.03
C GLY A 233 10.64 -10.10 0.52
N TYR A 234 9.88 -9.05 0.88
CA TYR A 234 10.27 -7.68 0.55
C TYR A 234 11.40 -7.22 1.46
N THR A 235 11.22 -7.36 2.78
CA THR A 235 12.24 -7.04 3.78
C THR A 235 13.37 -8.07 3.78
N ASN A 236 13.02 -9.36 3.77
CA ASN A 236 13.98 -10.47 3.77
C ASN A 236 14.30 -10.93 2.34
N SER A 237 14.82 -10.03 1.50
CA SER A 237 14.95 -10.22 0.04
C SER A 237 15.73 -11.48 -0.39
N HIS A 238 16.52 -12.07 0.49
CA HIS A 238 17.22 -13.34 0.26
C HIS A 238 16.28 -14.48 -0.18
N VAL A 239 15.03 -14.51 0.31
CA VAL A 239 14.07 -15.59 -0.01
C VAL A 239 13.54 -15.48 -1.44
N ILE A 240 13.51 -14.28 -2.01
CA ILE A 240 13.04 -14.02 -3.39
C ILE A 240 14.17 -13.81 -4.39
N LYS A 241 15.44 -13.82 -3.95
CA LYS A 241 16.61 -13.53 -4.79
C LYS A 241 16.63 -14.37 -6.08
N HIS A 242 16.28 -15.65 -5.99
CA HIS A 242 16.25 -16.55 -7.14
C HIS A 242 15.30 -16.11 -8.26
N TYR A 243 14.19 -15.43 -7.92
CA TYR A 243 13.30 -14.83 -8.93
C TYR A 243 13.97 -13.66 -9.64
N ILE A 244 14.72 -12.83 -8.91
CA ILE A 244 15.45 -11.69 -9.48
C ILE A 244 16.54 -12.18 -10.42
N ASP A 245 17.34 -13.15 -9.98
CA ASP A 245 18.42 -13.74 -10.76
C ASP A 245 17.85 -14.32 -12.08
N SER A 246 16.80 -15.14 -12.00
CA SER A 246 16.17 -15.76 -13.17
C SER A 246 15.49 -14.77 -14.13
N LEU A 247 15.00 -13.62 -13.66
CA LEU A 247 14.27 -12.66 -14.49
C LEU A 247 15.16 -11.58 -15.10
N LEU A 248 16.23 -11.18 -14.40
CA LEU A 248 17.02 -9.99 -14.74
C LEU A 248 18.49 -10.28 -15.01
N LEU A 249 19.03 -11.42 -14.58
CA LEU A 249 20.46 -11.74 -14.73
C LEU A 249 20.67 -12.92 -15.69
N ASP A 250 19.90 -13.99 -15.54
CA ASP A 250 20.10 -15.23 -16.28
C ASP A 250 19.28 -15.23 -17.58
N PRO A 251 19.90 -15.09 -18.76
CA PRO A 251 19.18 -15.16 -20.02
C PRO A 251 18.69 -16.59 -20.28
N PHE A 252 17.52 -16.73 -20.90
CA PHE A 252 17.07 -18.02 -21.43
C PHE A 252 18.04 -18.48 -22.51
N LEU A 253 18.68 -19.63 -22.29
CA LEU A 253 19.44 -20.32 -23.33
C LEU A 253 18.45 -20.95 -24.30
N LEU A 254 18.40 -20.42 -25.53
CA LEU A 254 17.61 -20.95 -26.65
C LEU A 254 18.32 -22.12 -27.34
#